data_AF-A0A7V8VEJ3-F1
#
_entry.id   AF-A0A7V8VEJ3-F1
#
_cell.length_a   1.000
_cell.length_b   1.000
_cell.length_c   1.000
_cell.angle_alpha   90.00
_cell.angle_beta   90.00
_cell.angle_gamma   90.00
#
_symmetry.space_group_name_H-M   'P 1'
#
loop_
_entity.id
_entity.type
_entity.pdbx_description
1 polymer ?
#
loop_
_entity_poly.entity_id
_entity_poly.type
_entity_poly.pdbx_seq_one_letter_code
_entity_poly.pdbx_strand_id
1 'polypeptide(L)'
;MRVDFYGLILESPGVTVYLRSPWRCTLLEHKLFEVVCTIPGVTVERQANEWRAYLSEPRLWQHALSHIARVLKGWQEEAADSTREERRRWRWMLEADVDASGYDLHGMRACFWAYLRLSIDYGGPADYDKEGEDIDLHGFEVCIWGNAEAE
;
A
#
# COMPACT_ATOMS: atom_id res chain seq x y z
N MET A 1 14.24 -5.24 -11.93
CA MET A 1 14.24 -5.36 -10.45
C MET A 1 13.28 -6.47 -10.10
N ARG A 2 13.75 -7.47 -9.34
CA ARG A 2 12.89 -8.53 -8.84
C ARG A 2 12.06 -8.02 -7.66
N VAL A 3 10.76 -7.90 -7.87
CA VAL A 3 9.78 -7.53 -6.86
C VAL A 3 9.14 -8.81 -6.34
N ASP A 4 9.30 -9.08 -5.05
CA ASP A 4 8.57 -10.15 -4.36
C ASP A 4 7.50 -9.50 -3.49
N PHE A 5 6.24 -9.80 -3.78
CA PHE A 5 5.09 -9.31 -3.02
C PHE A 5 4.29 -10.49 -2.49
N TYR A 6 4.68 -10.98 -1.31
CA TYR A 6 4.05 -12.12 -0.65
C TYR A 6 3.99 -13.38 -1.53
N GLY A 7 5.08 -13.66 -2.28
CA GLY A 7 5.16 -14.81 -3.18
C GLY A 7 4.72 -14.52 -4.63
N LEU A 8 4.10 -13.37 -4.89
CA LEU A 8 3.94 -12.86 -6.25
C LEU A 8 5.26 -12.23 -6.71
N ILE A 9 5.94 -12.90 -7.64
CA ILE A 9 7.26 -12.48 -8.12
C ILE A 9 7.12 -11.82 -9.50
N LEU A 10 7.58 -10.59 -9.61
CA LEU A 10 7.50 -9.76 -10.82
C LEU A 10 8.90 -9.24 -11.17
N GLU A 11 9.23 -9.22 -12.46
CA GLU A 11 10.37 -8.45 -12.97
C GLU A 11 9.85 -7.10 -13.45
N SER A 12 10.25 -6.04 -12.74
CA SER A 12 9.75 -4.69 -12.94
C SER A 12 10.90 -3.68 -13.01
N PRO A 13 10.78 -2.55 -13.74
CA PRO A 13 11.78 -1.49 -13.71
C PRO A 13 11.88 -0.80 -12.35
N GLY A 14 10.81 -0.81 -11.54
CA GLY A 14 10.76 -0.10 -10.27
C GLY A 14 9.38 -0.13 -9.63
N VAL A 15 9.31 0.35 -8.40
CA VAL A 15 8.07 0.52 -7.65
C VAL A 15 7.94 1.99 -7.24
N THR A 16 6.74 2.55 -7.36
CA THR A 16 6.42 3.85 -6.78
C THR A 16 5.36 3.68 -5.69
N VAL A 17 5.63 4.25 -4.52
CA VAL A 17 4.63 4.42 -3.47
C VAL A 17 4.07 5.82 -3.59
N TYR A 18 2.74 5.95 -3.51
CA TYR A 18 2.01 7.19 -3.66
C TYR A 18 1.30 7.56 -2.37
N LEU A 19 1.25 8.86 -2.11
CA LEU A 19 0.25 9.48 -1.24
C LEU A 19 -0.59 10.45 -2.08
N ARG A 20 -1.78 10.02 -2.49
CA ARG A 20 -2.74 10.77 -3.32
C ARG A 20 -3.50 11.77 -2.47
N SER A 21 -3.65 13.00 -2.97
CA SER A 21 -4.36 14.09 -2.26
C SER A 21 -4.01 14.17 -0.77
N PRO A 22 -2.73 14.41 -0.37
CA PRO A 22 -2.27 14.27 1.01
C PRO A 22 -3.10 15.00 2.07
N TRP A 23 -3.77 16.09 1.70
CA TRP A 23 -4.67 16.87 2.56
C TRP A 23 -5.98 16.14 2.92
N ARG A 24 -6.34 15.07 2.22
CA ARG A 24 -7.49 14.18 2.52
C ARG A 24 -7.09 12.91 3.25
N CYS A 25 -5.82 12.56 3.22
CA CYS A 25 -5.35 11.29 3.77
C CYS A 25 -5.47 11.24 5.29
N THR A 26 -5.81 10.06 5.78
CA THR A 26 -5.78 9.72 7.19
C THR A 26 -4.37 9.77 7.75
N LEU A 27 -4.25 9.89 9.08
CA LEU A 27 -2.95 9.82 9.76
C LEU A 27 -2.23 8.49 9.48
N LEU A 28 -2.96 7.38 9.32
CA LEU A 28 -2.36 6.09 9.01
C LEU A 28 -1.72 6.08 7.61
N GLU A 29 -2.40 6.60 6.60
CA GLU A 29 -1.85 6.74 5.24
C GLU A 29 -0.59 7.60 5.22
N HIS A 30 -0.58 8.72 5.98
CA HIS A 30 0.63 9.53 6.17
C HIS A 30 1.76 8.71 6.82
N LYS A 31 1.50 7.99 7.92
CA LYS A 31 2.50 7.15 8.60
C LYS A 31 3.07 6.07 7.66
N LEU A 32 2.22 5.44 6.84
CA LEU A 32 2.61 4.43 5.87
C LEU A 32 3.54 5.00 4.79
N PHE A 33 3.23 6.18 4.27
CA PHE A 33 4.09 6.84 3.28
C PHE A 33 5.42 7.32 3.90
N GLU A 34 5.34 8.02 5.03
CA GLU A 34 6.53 8.61 5.68
C GLU A 34 7.54 7.55 6.11
N VAL A 35 7.11 6.36 6.56
CA VAL A 35 8.04 5.28 6.93
C VAL A 35 8.84 4.76 5.72
N VAL A 36 8.29 4.85 4.50
CA VAL A 36 8.99 4.53 3.26
C VAL A 36 10.02 5.62 2.94
N CYS A 37 9.67 6.90 3.14
CA CYS A 37 10.59 8.02 2.94
C CYS A 37 11.82 7.99 3.86
N THR A 38 11.75 7.31 5.01
CA THR A 38 12.92 7.16 5.92
C THR A 38 13.99 6.20 5.41
N ILE A 39 13.70 5.40 4.37
CA ILE A 39 14.64 4.41 3.85
C ILE A 39 15.74 5.13 3.05
N PRO A 40 17.03 4.94 3.42
CA PRO A 40 18.13 5.54 2.67
C PRO A 40 18.14 5.09 1.20
N GLY A 41 18.28 6.03 0.28
CA GLY A 41 18.31 5.76 -1.17
C GLY A 41 16.96 5.89 -1.87
N VAL A 42 15.86 6.12 -1.15
CA VAL A 42 14.55 6.40 -1.75
C VAL A 42 14.51 7.85 -2.27
N THR A 43 14.11 8.03 -3.51
CA THR A 43 13.86 9.36 -4.09
C THR A 43 12.43 9.78 -3.78
N VAL A 44 12.25 10.94 -3.16
CA VAL A 44 10.93 11.45 -2.75
C VAL A 44 10.60 12.74 -3.49
N GLU A 45 9.43 12.78 -4.11
CA GLU A 45 8.86 13.97 -4.73
C GLU A 45 7.57 14.36 -4.01
N ARG A 46 7.44 15.64 -3.64
CA ARG A 46 6.23 16.15 -2.96
C ARG A 46 5.62 17.27 -3.79
N GLN A 47 4.44 17.02 -4.32
CA GLN A 47 3.61 18.02 -5.00
C GLN A 47 2.33 18.29 -4.19
N ALA A 48 1.56 19.30 -4.59
CA ALA A 48 0.36 19.73 -3.84
C ALA A 48 -0.69 18.61 -3.70
N ASN A 49 -0.91 17.85 -4.77
CA ASN A 49 -1.96 16.83 -4.83
C ASN A 49 -1.43 15.40 -4.77
N GLU A 50 -0.12 15.21 -4.71
CA GLU A 50 0.49 13.89 -4.81
C GLU A 50 1.92 13.89 -4.30
N TRP A 51 2.23 12.96 -3.41
CA TRP A 51 3.61 12.65 -3.05
C TRP A 51 3.97 11.27 -3.60
N ARG A 52 5.23 11.12 -4.02
CA ARG A 52 5.76 9.91 -4.64
C ARG A 52 7.07 9.52 -3.98
N ALA A 53 7.24 8.24 -3.73
CA ALA A 53 8.50 7.65 -3.28
C ALA A 53 8.91 6.56 -4.28
N TYR A 54 10.03 6.76 -4.97
CA TYR A 54 10.51 5.87 -6.02
C TYR A 54 11.52 4.86 -5.45
N LEU A 55 11.30 3.59 -5.76
CA LEU A 55 12.09 2.44 -5.33
C LEU A 55 12.61 1.72 -6.58
N SER A 56 13.88 1.93 -6.91
CA SER A 56 14.52 1.36 -8.11
C SER A 56 15.29 0.06 -7.85
N GLU A 57 15.47 -0.32 -6.58
CA GLU A 57 16.25 -1.49 -6.19
C GLU A 57 15.43 -2.51 -5.38
N PRO A 58 15.65 -3.82 -5.56
CA PRO A 58 14.96 -4.88 -4.80
C PRO A 58 15.05 -4.72 -3.28
N ARG A 59 16.21 -4.27 -2.77
CA ARG A 59 16.43 -4.09 -1.32
C ARG A 59 15.56 -2.98 -0.75
N LEU A 60 15.41 -1.87 -1.48
CA LEU A 60 14.56 -0.76 -1.05
C LEU A 60 13.11 -1.20 -0.94
N TRP A 61 12.63 -2.01 -1.89
CA TRP A 61 11.30 -2.59 -1.82
C TRP A 61 11.09 -3.54 -0.64
N GLN A 62 12.03 -4.44 -0.37
CA GLN A 62 11.96 -5.33 0.79
C GLN A 62 11.91 -4.54 2.11
N HIS A 63 12.70 -3.47 2.22
CA HIS A 63 12.66 -2.56 3.36
C HIS A 63 11.31 -1.83 3.45
N ALA A 64 10.78 -1.33 2.33
CA ALA A 64 9.48 -0.66 2.28
C ALA A 64 8.35 -1.57 2.78
N LEU A 65 8.25 -2.80 2.27
CA LEU A 65 7.28 -3.79 2.74
C LEU A 65 7.43 -4.08 4.24
N SER A 66 8.65 -4.24 4.71
CA SER A 66 8.93 -4.50 6.13
C SER A 66 8.51 -3.33 7.02
N HIS A 67 8.80 -2.10 6.60
CA HIS A 67 8.44 -0.88 7.31
C HIS A 67 6.92 -0.66 7.34
N ILE A 68 6.25 -0.83 6.21
CA ILE A 68 4.78 -0.77 6.09
C ILE A 68 4.12 -1.81 7.00
N ALA A 69 4.58 -3.06 6.95
CA ALA A 69 4.04 -4.13 7.78
C ALA A 69 4.20 -3.82 9.29
N ARG A 70 5.30 -3.17 9.69
CA ARG A 70 5.50 -2.75 11.08
C ARG A 70 4.51 -1.67 11.53
N VAL A 71 4.22 -0.69 10.68
CA VAL A 71 3.20 0.35 10.94
C VAL A 71 1.84 -0.30 11.12
N LEU A 72 1.47 -1.23 10.24
CA LEU A 72 0.18 -1.91 10.28
C LEU A 72 0.05 -2.83 11.50
N LYS A 73 1.11 -3.54 11.88
CA LYS A 73 1.12 -4.34 13.13
C LYS A 73 0.91 -3.46 14.36
N GLY A 74 1.62 -2.32 14.46
CA GLY A 74 1.41 -1.37 15.55
C GLY A 74 -0.03 -0.85 15.59
N TRP A 75 -0.61 -0.52 14.43
CA TRP A 75 -2.02 -0.12 14.33
C TRP A 75 -2.99 -1.22 14.78
N GLN A 76 -2.70 -2.50 14.51
CA GLN A 76 -3.50 -3.62 15.00
C GLN A 76 -3.39 -3.79 16.52
N GLU A 77 -2.18 -3.68 17.07
CA GLU A 77 -1.90 -3.82 18.51
C GLU A 77 -2.54 -2.71 19.34
N GLU A 78 -2.61 -1.47 18.82
CA GLU A 78 -3.31 -0.35 19.46
C GLU A 78 -4.80 -0.66 19.76
N ALA A 79 -5.43 -1.61 19.05
CA ALA A 79 -6.80 -2.05 19.34
C ALA A 79 -6.86 -3.00 20.54
N ALA A 80 -5.86 -3.86 20.68
CA ALA A 80 -5.79 -4.86 21.76
C ALA A 80 -5.61 -4.20 23.13
N ASP A 81 -4.97 -3.03 23.15
CA ASP A 81 -4.79 -2.21 24.35
C ASP A 81 -6.03 -1.35 24.68
N SER A 82 -7.06 -1.37 23.84
CA SER A 82 -8.28 -0.60 24.06
C SER A 82 -9.26 -1.32 24.99
N THR A 83 -10.05 -0.57 25.76
CA THR A 83 -11.10 -1.13 26.63
C THR A 83 -12.32 -1.64 25.86
N ARG A 84 -12.32 -1.49 24.54
CA ARG A 84 -13.40 -1.91 23.64
C ARG A 84 -12.96 -3.22 22.99
N GLU A 85 -13.86 -4.20 22.90
CA GLU A 85 -13.59 -5.45 22.18
C GLU A 85 -13.55 -5.16 20.66
N GLU A 86 -12.42 -4.64 20.20
CA GLU A 86 -12.16 -4.23 18.82
C GLU A 86 -11.04 -5.10 18.24
N ARG A 87 -11.30 -5.72 17.08
CA ARG A 87 -10.30 -6.49 16.34
C ARG A 87 -10.03 -5.84 15.00
N ARG A 88 -8.75 -5.53 14.76
CA ARG A 88 -8.27 -4.90 13.53
C ARG A 88 -7.54 -5.88 12.63
N ARG A 89 -7.84 -5.86 11.33
CA ARG A 89 -7.16 -6.63 10.29
C ARG A 89 -6.81 -5.72 9.12
N TRP A 90 -5.86 -6.15 8.30
CA TRP A 90 -5.53 -5.48 7.06
C TRP A 90 -5.18 -6.52 5.99
N ARG A 91 -5.41 -6.18 4.74
CA ARG A 91 -5.02 -6.97 3.58
C ARG A 91 -4.65 -6.05 2.43
N TRP A 92 -3.73 -6.52 1.58
CA TRP A 92 -3.47 -5.87 0.31
C TRP A 92 -4.58 -6.22 -0.67
N MET A 93 -5.07 -5.21 -1.36
CA MET A 93 -5.91 -5.33 -2.53
C MET A 93 -5.04 -5.09 -3.75
N LEU A 94 -5.26 -5.87 -4.80
CA LEU A 94 -4.43 -5.88 -6.00
C LEU A 94 -5.29 -5.60 -7.23
N GLU A 95 -4.87 -4.66 -8.04
CA GLU A 95 -5.56 -4.24 -9.27
C GLU A 95 -4.56 -4.25 -10.42
N ALA A 96 -4.91 -4.95 -11.49
CA ALA A 96 -4.07 -5.11 -12.67
C ALA A 96 -4.89 -5.07 -13.97
N ASP A 97 -6.00 -4.32 -13.93
CA ASP A 97 -6.88 -4.20 -15.09
C ASP A 97 -6.28 -3.25 -16.12
N VAL A 98 -6.31 -3.68 -17.38
CA VAL A 98 -5.83 -2.91 -18.53
C VAL A 98 -6.85 -3.00 -19.66
N ASP A 99 -6.99 -1.94 -20.43
CA ASP A 99 -7.81 -1.92 -21.62
C ASP A 99 -7.21 -2.79 -22.76
N ALA A 100 -7.92 -2.90 -23.88
CA ALA A 100 -7.46 -3.66 -25.04
C ALA A 100 -6.15 -3.14 -25.64
N SER A 101 -5.74 -1.92 -25.29
CA SER A 101 -4.49 -1.28 -25.72
C SER A 101 -3.37 -1.42 -24.69
N GLY A 102 -3.63 -2.11 -23.57
CA GLY A 102 -2.65 -2.37 -22.51
C GLY A 102 -2.43 -1.19 -21.56
N TYR A 103 -3.40 -0.28 -21.43
CA TYR A 103 -3.34 0.84 -20.49
C TYR A 103 -4.30 0.64 -19.32
N ASP A 104 -3.86 0.98 -18.12
CA ASP A 104 -4.68 0.93 -16.92
C ASP A 104 -5.69 2.10 -16.86
N LEU A 105 -6.52 2.09 -15.82
CA LEU A 105 -7.50 3.15 -15.53
C LEU A 105 -6.88 4.54 -15.23
N HIS A 106 -5.56 4.62 -15.09
CA HIS A 106 -4.79 5.86 -14.92
C HIS A 106 -4.05 6.30 -16.20
N GLY A 107 -4.22 5.57 -17.31
CA GLY A 107 -3.54 5.84 -18.58
C GLY A 107 -2.06 5.43 -18.59
N MET A 108 -1.62 4.64 -17.62
CA MET A 108 -0.28 4.05 -17.56
C MET A 108 -0.28 2.71 -18.31
N ARG A 109 0.80 2.39 -19.02
CA ARG A 109 0.96 1.04 -19.61
C ARG A 109 0.96 -0.02 -18.49
N ALA A 110 0.46 -1.21 -18.82
CA ALA A 110 0.26 -2.37 -17.95
C ALA A 110 1.15 -2.37 -16.70
N CYS A 111 0.58 -1.91 -15.60
CA CYS A 111 1.20 -1.89 -14.29
C CYS A 111 0.29 -2.60 -13.30
N PHE A 112 0.86 -2.91 -12.15
CA PHE A 112 0.17 -3.60 -11.08
C PHE A 112 0.06 -2.67 -9.89
N TRP A 113 -1.16 -2.39 -9.48
CA TRP A 113 -1.49 -1.52 -8.36
C TRP A 113 -1.82 -2.34 -7.13
N ALA A 114 -1.39 -1.84 -5.97
CA ALA A 114 -1.77 -2.36 -4.68
C ALA A 114 -2.17 -1.23 -3.73
N TYR A 115 -3.23 -1.44 -2.96
CA TYR A 115 -3.62 -0.57 -1.85
C TYR A 115 -4.02 -1.40 -0.64
N LEU A 116 -4.20 -0.75 0.50
CA LEU A 116 -4.54 -1.42 1.75
C LEU A 116 -6.03 -1.30 2.05
N ARG A 117 -6.66 -2.43 2.36
CA ARG A 117 -7.97 -2.49 2.98
C ARG A 117 -7.82 -2.87 4.44
N LEU A 118 -8.43 -2.08 5.31
CA LEU A 118 -8.55 -2.33 6.74
C LEU A 118 -9.90 -2.98 7.01
N SER A 119 -9.96 -3.85 8.03
CA SER A 119 -11.22 -4.40 8.54
C SER A 119 -11.27 -4.18 10.05
N ILE A 120 -12.37 -3.63 10.55
CA ILE A 120 -12.58 -3.37 11.98
C ILE A 120 -13.84 -4.13 12.44
N ASP A 121 -13.64 -5.14 13.27
CA ASP A 121 -14.71 -5.92 13.89
C ASP A 121 -14.99 -5.37 15.30
N TYR A 122 -16.26 -5.10 15.62
CA TYR A 122 -16.71 -4.70 16.97
C TYR A 122 -17.54 -5.81 17.61
N GLY A 123 -17.14 -6.25 18.81
CA GLY A 123 -17.94 -7.19 19.61
C GLY A 123 -17.11 -8.27 20.30
N GLY A 124 -17.75 -8.92 21.29
CA GLY A 124 -17.15 -10.00 22.06
C GLY A 124 -17.15 -11.33 21.32
N PRO A 125 -16.69 -12.41 21.97
CA PRO A 125 -16.51 -13.70 21.30
C PRO A 125 -17.74 -14.32 20.63
N ALA A 126 -18.95 -13.85 20.97
CA ALA A 126 -20.21 -14.28 20.38
C ALA A 126 -20.63 -13.48 19.13
N ASP A 127 -20.00 -12.33 18.87
CA ASP A 127 -20.32 -11.42 17.76
C ASP A 127 -19.31 -11.50 16.60
N TYR A 128 -18.31 -12.41 16.67
CA TYR A 128 -17.26 -12.56 15.66
C TYR A 128 -17.74 -12.94 14.26
N ASP A 129 -19.01 -13.35 14.11
CA ASP A 129 -19.64 -13.68 12.81
C ASP A 129 -20.28 -12.47 12.11
N LYS A 130 -20.32 -11.29 12.74
CA LYS A 130 -20.74 -10.06 12.06
C LYS A 130 -19.55 -9.53 11.25
N GLU A 131 -19.75 -9.34 9.95
CA GLU A 131 -18.75 -8.71 9.08
C GLU A 131 -18.40 -7.31 9.61
N GLY A 132 -17.12 -7.11 9.92
CA GLY A 132 -16.60 -5.81 10.32
C GLY A 132 -16.67 -4.78 9.20
N GLU A 133 -16.42 -3.53 9.56
CA GLU A 133 -16.37 -2.44 8.61
C GLU A 133 -15.05 -2.50 7.82
N ASP A 134 -15.16 -2.63 6.50
CA ASP A 134 -14.03 -2.57 5.58
C ASP A 134 -13.78 -1.10 5.16
N ILE A 135 -12.53 -0.64 5.32
CA ILE A 135 -12.11 0.73 4.98
C ILE A 135 -10.91 0.66 4.03
N ASP A 136 -11.07 1.24 2.84
CA ASP A 136 -10.00 1.32 1.84
C ASP A 136 -9.15 2.59 2.00
N LEU A 137 -7.84 2.40 2.05
CA LEU A 137 -6.86 3.48 2.12
C LEU A 137 -6.52 4.00 0.71
N HIS A 138 -7.50 4.60 0.04
CA HIS A 138 -7.36 5.12 -1.33
C HIS A 138 -6.32 6.24 -1.51
N GLY A 139 -5.87 6.85 -0.41
CA GLY A 139 -4.78 7.81 -0.42
C GLY A 139 -3.42 7.15 -0.53
N PHE A 140 -3.25 5.89 -0.09
CA PHE A 140 -1.97 5.18 -0.08
C PHE A 140 -1.95 4.04 -1.10
N GLU A 141 -1.16 4.19 -2.15
CA GLU A 141 -1.09 3.24 -3.27
C GLU A 141 0.34 2.84 -3.57
N VAL A 142 0.51 1.65 -4.13
CA VAL A 142 1.79 1.14 -4.63
C VAL A 142 1.61 0.73 -6.08
N CYS A 143 2.40 1.31 -6.98
CA CYS A 143 2.47 0.90 -8.38
C CYS A 143 3.76 0.12 -8.62
N ILE A 144 3.63 -1.14 -9.02
CA ILE A 144 4.70 -1.94 -9.57
C ILE A 144 4.69 -1.74 -11.09
N TRP A 145 5.75 -1.16 -11.62
CA TRP A 145 5.77 -0.73 -13.02
C TRP A 145 5.84 -1.92 -13.97
N GLY A 146 5.14 -1.83 -15.10
CA GLY A 146 5.38 -2.71 -16.24
C GLY A 146 6.72 -2.41 -16.90
N ASN A 147 7.30 -3.41 -17.56
CA ASN A 147 8.45 -3.16 -18.43
C ASN A 147 8.01 -2.31 -19.64
N ALA A 148 8.84 -1.34 -20.02
CA ALA A 148 8.74 -0.77 -21.35
C ALA A 148 9.12 -1.85 -22.37
N GLU A 149 8.41 -1.94 -23.49
CA GLU A 149 8.89 -2.74 -24.63
C GLU A 149 10.28 -2.27 -25.04
N ALA A 150 11.17 -3.22 -25.34
CA ALA A 150 12.37 -2.91 -26.08
C ALA A 150 11.95 -2.49 -27.49
N GLU A 151 12.31 -1.27 -27.90
CA GLU A 151 12.21 -0.83 -29.31
C GLU A 151 13.02 -1.74 -30.24
#